data_AF-A0A949N9H0-F1
#
_entry.id   AF-A0A949N9H0-F1
#
_cell.length_a   1.000
_cell.length_b   1.000
_cell.length_c   1.000
_cell.angle_alpha   90.00
_cell.angle_beta   90.00
_cell.angle_gamma   90.00
#
_symmetry.space_group_name_H-M   'P 1'
#
loop_
_entity.id
_entity.type
_entity.pdbx_description
1 polymer ?
#
loop_
_entity_poly.entity_id
_entity_poly.type
_entity_poly.pdbx_seq_one_letter_code
_entity_poly.pdbx_strand_id
1 'polypeptide(L)'
;MVALIVGIIFIAFAVYSVLPVAWSLQWWPYVIDFLKGGVPILAIFIGLIAVFIGIADIKDRIEAKKEEAEEAAAEKEADQKESESEN
;
A
#
# COMPACT_ATOMS: atom_id res chain seq x y z
N MET A 1 -18.98 13.79 -32.59
CA MET A 1 -19.85 14.68 -31.78
C MET A 1 -20.76 13.90 -30.83
N VAL A 2 -21.39 12.81 -31.27
CA VAL A 2 -22.28 11.98 -30.44
C VAL A 2 -21.64 11.54 -29.11
N ALA A 3 -20.41 11.02 -29.12
CA ALA A 3 -19.73 10.58 -27.89
C ALA A 3 -19.54 11.70 -26.84
N LEU A 4 -19.21 12.92 -27.28
CA LEU A 4 -19.08 14.08 -26.39
C LEU A 4 -20.44 14.47 -25.78
N ILE A 5 -21.50 14.46 -26.58
CA ILE A 5 -22.86 14.79 -26.12
C ILE A 5 -23.32 13.75 -25.10
N VAL A 6 -23.12 12.46 -25.40
CA VAL A 6 -23.46 11.37 -24.49
C VAL A 6 -22.68 11.49 -23.19
N GLY A 7 -21.37 11.75 -23.25
CA GLY A 7 -20.53 11.97 -22.07
C GLY A 7 -21.04 13.12 -21.19
N ILE A 8 -21.37 14.26 -21.79
CA ILE A 8 -21.92 15.42 -21.06
C ILE A 8 -23.25 15.08 -20.39
N ILE A 9 -24.14 14.35 -21.07
CA ILE A 9 -25.43 13.91 -20.50
C ILE A 9 -25.20 13.02 -19.28
N PHE A 10 -24.27 12.05 -19.35
CA PHE A 10 -23.95 11.18 -18.23
C PHE A 10 -23.35 11.94 -17.05
N ILE A 11 -22.49 12.94 -17.31
CA ILE A 11 -21.93 13.80 -16.26
C ILE A 11 -23.03 14.63 -15.60
N ALA A 12 -23.91 15.26 -16.38
CA ALA A 12 -25.03 16.04 -15.86
C ALA A 12 -25.99 15.17 -15.02
N PHE A 13 -26.28 13.96 -15.49
CA PHE A 13 -27.08 12.98 -14.75
C PHE A 13 -26.40 12.54 -13.45
N ALA A 14 -25.10 12.25 -13.48
CA ALA A 14 -24.33 11.91 -12.29
C ALA A 14 -24.45 13.03 -11.25
N VAL A 15 -24.17 14.28 -11.63
CA VAL A 15 -24.30 15.44 -10.73
C VAL A 15 -25.73 15.59 -10.20
N TYR A 16 -26.75 15.46 -11.05
CA TYR A 16 -28.15 15.53 -10.64
C TYR A 16 -28.54 14.41 -9.66
N SER A 17 -28.01 13.20 -9.83
CA SER A 17 -28.36 12.04 -9.00
C SER A 17 -27.86 12.16 -7.56
N VAL A 18 -26.71 12.81 -7.34
CA VAL A 18 -26.10 13.00 -6.02
C VAL A 18 -26.40 14.36 -5.38
N LEU A 19 -27.12 15.25 -6.07
CA LEU A 19 -27.44 16.57 -5.52
C LEU A 19 -28.35 16.45 -4.28
N PRO A 20 -28.10 17.20 -3.19
CA PRO A 20 -28.93 17.11 -1.98
C PRO A 20 -30.13 18.07 -2.04
N VAL A 21 -30.92 18.02 -3.11
CA VAL A 21 -32.13 18.86 -3.26
C VAL A 21 -33.39 18.01 -3.30
N ALA A 22 -34.48 18.52 -2.72
CA ALA A 22 -35.75 17.79 -2.56
C ALA A 22 -36.39 17.32 -3.88
N TRP A 23 -36.03 17.94 -5.01
CA TRP A 23 -36.53 17.60 -6.35
C TRP A 23 -35.57 16.71 -7.15
N SER A 24 -34.54 16.17 -6.50
CA SER A 24 -33.56 15.25 -7.10
C SER A 24 -33.68 13.86 -6.52
N LEU A 25 -32.98 12.90 -7.12
CA LEU A 25 -32.98 11.51 -6.70
C LEU A 25 -32.35 11.29 -5.32
N GLN A 26 -31.56 12.24 -4.81
CA GLN A 26 -30.89 12.18 -3.51
C GLN A 26 -30.15 10.85 -3.27
N TRP A 27 -29.45 10.33 -4.29
CA TRP A 27 -28.74 9.06 -4.20
C TRP A 27 -27.41 9.12 -3.44
N TRP A 28 -27.04 10.31 -2.96
CA TRP A 28 -25.84 10.53 -2.14
C TRP A 28 -25.67 9.53 -0.98
N PRO A 29 -26.70 9.19 -0.18
CA PRO A 29 -26.56 8.20 0.89
C PRO A 29 -26.21 6.80 0.36
N TYR A 30 -26.83 6.37 -0.74
CA TYR A 30 -26.56 5.06 -1.34
C TYR A 30 -25.14 4.96 -1.91
N VAL A 31 -24.63 6.06 -2.48
CA VAL A 31 -23.23 6.13 -2.93
C VAL A 31 -22.28 5.98 -1.76
N ILE A 32 -22.57 6.65 -0.65
CA ILE A 32 -21.79 6.52 0.59
C ILE A 32 -21.87 5.09 1.14
N ASP A 33 -23.05 4.47 1.16
CA ASP A 33 -23.21 3.11 1.68
C ASP A 33 -22.51 2.08 0.80
N PHE A 34 -22.53 2.26 -0.53
CA PHE A 34 -21.72 1.46 -1.45
C PHE A 34 -20.22 1.62 -1.17
N LEU A 35 -19.74 2.86 -1.01
CA LEU A 35 -18.34 3.12 -0.70
C LEU A 35 -17.94 2.53 0.66
N LYS A 36 -18.77 2.69 1.70
CA LYS A 36 -18.58 2.07 3.02
C LYS A 36 -18.57 0.54 2.94
N GLY A 37 -19.32 -0.07 2.04
CA GLY A 37 -19.27 -1.51 1.79
C GLY A 37 -18.02 -1.94 1.03
N GLY A 38 -17.57 -1.15 0.06
CA GLY A 38 -16.40 -1.47 -0.76
C GLY A 38 -15.05 -1.23 -0.07
N VAL A 39 -14.95 -0.21 0.78
CA VAL A 39 -13.71 0.17 1.48
C VAL A 39 -13.15 -0.97 2.34
N PRO A 40 -13.92 -1.66 3.21
CA PRO A 40 -13.42 -2.78 4.00
C PRO A 40 -12.90 -3.94 3.14
N ILE A 41 -13.58 -4.23 2.03
CA ILE A 41 -13.17 -5.31 1.11
C ILE A 41 -11.80 -4.96 0.49
N LEU A 42 -11.66 -3.75 -0.06
CA LEU A 42 -10.39 -3.26 -0.60
C LEU A 42 -9.30 -3.21 0.47
N ALA A 43 -9.62 -2.79 1.69
CA ALA A 43 -8.69 -2.73 2.81
C ALA A 43 -8.16 -4.12 3.20
N ILE A 44 -9.00 -5.16 3.16
CA ILE A 44 -8.55 -6.54 3.37
C ILE A 44 -7.58 -6.96 2.26
N PHE A 45 -7.91 -6.73 0.99
CA PHE A 45 -7.03 -7.10 -0.11
C PHE A 45 -5.67 -6.39 -0.06
N ILE A 46 -5.68 -5.08 0.14
CA ILE A 46 -4.46 -4.28 0.27
C ILE A 46 -3.69 -4.68 1.53
N GLY A 47 -4.39 -4.90 2.66
CA GLY A 47 -3.79 -5.32 3.92
C GLY A 47 -3.10 -6.68 3.83
N LEU A 48 -3.73 -7.66 3.17
CA LEU A 48 -3.13 -8.97 2.94
C LEU A 48 -1.85 -8.85 2.12
N ILE A 49 -1.88 -8.10 1.01
CA ILE A 49 -0.69 -7.86 0.19
C ILE A 49 0.42 -7.17 1.01
N ALA A 50 0.07 -6.16 1.80
CA ALA A 50 1.01 -5.44 2.65
C ALA A 50 1.64 -6.34 3.72
N VAL A 51 0.90 -7.27 4.31
CA VAL A 51 1.43 -8.26 5.27
C VAL A 51 2.46 -9.16 4.59
N PHE A 52 2.16 -9.68 3.40
CA PHE A 52 3.12 -10.53 2.67
C PHE A 52 4.41 -9.78 2.31
N ILE A 53 4.30 -8.55 1.82
CA ILE A 53 5.46 -7.71 1.51
C ILE A 53 6.25 -7.40 2.80
N GLY A 54 5.56 -7.04 3.88
CA GLY A 54 6.20 -6.70 5.16
C GLY A 54 6.94 -7.88 5.77
N ILE A 55 6.41 -9.11 5.70
CA ILE A 55 7.10 -10.30 6.18
C ILE A 55 8.37 -10.58 5.37
N ALA A 56 8.30 -10.44 4.04
CA ALA A 56 9.46 -10.61 3.18
C ALA A 56 10.54 -9.55 3.48
N ASP A 57 10.16 -8.27 3.54
CA ASP A 57 11.07 -7.16 3.86
C ASP A 57 11.74 -7.32 5.24
N ILE A 58 10.99 -7.76 6.25
CA ILE A 58 11.53 -8.00 7.60
C ILE A 58 12.55 -9.16 7.58
N LYS A 59 12.25 -10.25 6.89
CA LYS A 59 13.19 -11.38 6.79
C LYS A 59 14.47 -10.98 6.09
N ASP A 60 14.37 -10.29 4.96
CA ASP A 60 15.53 -9.83 4.20
C ASP A 60 16.38 -8.85 5.02
N ARG A 61 15.75 -7.95 5.80
CA ARG A 61 16.46 -7.05 6.72
C ARG A 61 17.18 -7.77 7.86
N ILE A 62 16.59 -8.83 8.42
CA ILE A 62 17.22 -9.59 9.50
C ILE A 62 18.41 -10.37 8.97
N GLU A 63 18.28 -10.96 7.78
CA GLU A 63 19.34 -11.73 7.13
C GLU A 63 20.52 -10.83 6.74
N ALA A 64 20.26 -9.67 6.13
CA ALA A 64 21.30 -8.68 5.83
C ALA A 64 22.04 -8.21 7.10
N LYS A 65 21.31 -7.95 8.19
CA LYS A 65 21.95 -7.56 9.47
C LYS A 65 22.80 -8.67 10.07
N LYS A 66 22.47 -9.93 9.82
CA LYS A 66 23.23 -11.08 10.31
C LYS A 66 24.51 -11.26 9.51
N GLU A 67 24.45 -11.15 8.19
CA GLU A 67 25.64 -11.18 7.32
C GLU A 67 26.60 -10.04 7.66
N GLU A 68 26.12 -8.81 7.80
CA GLU A 68 26.94 -7.66 8.22
C GLU A 68 27.62 -7.89 9.58
N ALA A 69 26.95 -8.57 10.51
CA ALA A 69 27.52 -8.88 11.82
C ALA A 69 28.56 -10.02 11.78
N GLU A 70 28.36 -11.02 10.93
CA GLU A 70 29.31 -12.12 10.74
C GLU A 70 30.58 -11.64 10.01
N GLU A 71 30.46 -10.79 8.98
CA GLU A 71 31.63 -10.18 8.31
C GLU A 71 32.42 -9.28 9.26
N ALA A 72 31.75 -8.44 10.05
CA ALA A 72 32.41 -7.56 11.01
C ALA A 72 33.08 -8.34 12.17
N ALA A 73 32.59 -9.53 12.51
CA ALA A 73 33.22 -10.40 13.50
C ALA A 73 34.44 -11.12 12.92
N ALA A 74 34.34 -11.60 11.67
CA ALA A 74 35.43 -12.27 10.97
C ALA A 74 36.61 -11.32 10.70
N GLU A 75 36.34 -10.06 10.32
CA GLU A 75 37.37 -9.04 10.11
C GLU A 75 38.09 -8.70 11.42
N LYS A 76 37.37 -8.61 12.54
CA LYS A 76 37.97 -8.39 13.87
C LYS A 76 38.83 -9.57 14.34
N GLU A 77 38.40 -10.80 14.09
CA GLU A 77 39.21 -11.98 14.43
C GLU A 77 40.46 -12.12 13.55
N ALA A 78 40.40 -11.68 12.28
CA ALA A 78 41.55 -11.65 11.40
C ALA A 78 42.59 -10.61 11.85
N ASP A 79 42.15 -9.38 12.14
CA ASP A 79 43.00 -8.27 12.60
C ASP A 79 43.66 -8.59 13.96
N GLN A 80 42.93 -9.28 14.84
CA GLN A 80 43.44 -9.72 16.14
C GLN A 80 44.49 -10.84 16.01
N LYS A 81 44.33 -11.77 15.07
CA LYS A 81 45.34 -12.82 14.82
C LYS A 81 46.60 -12.28 14.14
N GLU A 82 46.47 -11.29 13.27
CA GLU A 82 47.61 -10.68 12.58
C GLU A 82 48.46 -9.87 13.59
N SER A 83 47.82 -9.07 14.43
CA SER A 83 48.49 -8.29 15.50
C SER A 83 49.11 -9.14 16.63
N GLU A 84 48.61 -10.36 16.86
CA GLU A 84 49.20 -11.33 17.81
C GLU A 84 50.38 -12.12 17.20
N SER A 85 50.48 -12.17 15.86
CA SER A 85 51.60 -12.82 15.15
C SER A 85 52.81 -11.91 14.91
N GLU A 86 52.62 -10.60 15.05
CA GLU A 86 53.64 -9.57 14.78
C GLU A 86 54.40 -9.10 16.04
N ASN A 87 54.05 -9.61 17.24
CA ASN A 87 54.75 -9.40 18.53
C ASN A 87 55.54 -10.64 18.96
#